data_AF-A0A1B4YBD9-F1
#
_entry.id   AF-A0A1B4YBD9-F1
#
_cell.length_a   1.000
_cell.length_b   1.000
_cell.length_c   1.000
_cell.angle_alpha   90.00
_cell.angle_beta   90.00
_cell.angle_gamma   90.00
#
_symmetry.space_group_name_H-M   'P 1'
#
loop_
_entity.id
_entity.type
_entity.pdbx_description
1 polymer ?
#
loop_
_entity_poly.entity_id
_entity_poly.type
_entity_poly.pdbx_seq_one_letter_code
_entity_poly.pdbx_strand_id
1 'polypeptide(L)'
;EKILTVLINPNIATVQTSKGLADKIYFLPITPEYVEQVIKSERPTGVLLTFGGQTALNCGVELKKSGVFEKYNVNVLGTPIQSIIDTEDRKIFAEKINFIGEKVAPSAAVSSVDEALLAAKQIGYPVMARAAFSLGGLGSGFANNEEELKALALQGLAHSDQLIIDKSLKGWKEVEYEVVRDAFDNCITVCNMENVDPLGIHT
;
A
#
# COMPACT_ATOMS: atom_id res chain seq x y z
N GLU A 1 9.07 -25.49 12.42
CA GLU A 1 7.88 -25.94 11.68
C GLU A 1 8.22 -26.87 10.52
N LYS A 2 7.46 -27.96 10.35
CA LYS A 2 7.60 -28.92 9.24
C LYS A 2 6.68 -28.51 8.08
N ILE A 3 6.88 -27.30 7.54
CA ILE A 3 6.06 -26.73 6.46
C ILE A 3 6.87 -26.75 5.17
N LEU A 4 6.28 -27.26 4.08
CA LEU A 4 6.88 -27.15 2.75
C LEU A 4 6.62 -25.76 2.18
N THR A 5 7.65 -25.19 1.56
CA THR A 5 7.69 -23.80 1.14
C THR A 5 7.92 -23.70 -0.37
N VAL A 6 7.07 -22.90 -1.02
CA VAL A 6 7.20 -22.54 -2.44
C VAL A 6 7.37 -21.03 -2.51
N LEU A 7 8.49 -20.58 -3.07
CA LEU A 7 8.79 -19.17 -3.30
C LEU A 7 8.63 -18.82 -4.77
N ILE A 8 7.94 -17.71 -5.06
CA ILE A 8 7.87 -17.12 -6.39
C ILE A 8 8.59 -15.76 -6.31
N ASN A 9 9.73 -15.64 -7.00
CA ASN A 9 10.45 -14.37 -7.08
C ASN A 9 11.30 -14.33 -8.36
N PRO A 10 11.05 -13.39 -9.28
CA PRO A 10 11.82 -13.30 -10.51
C PRO A 10 13.24 -12.73 -10.30
N ASN A 11 13.52 -12.10 -9.15
CA ASN A 11 14.82 -11.50 -8.88
C ASN A 11 15.85 -12.54 -8.41
N ILE A 12 16.66 -13.00 -9.37
CA ILE A 12 17.75 -13.98 -9.16
C ILE A 12 18.86 -13.49 -8.23
N ALA A 13 18.99 -12.17 -8.02
CA ALA A 13 20.04 -11.57 -7.20
C ALA A 13 19.64 -11.44 -5.73
N THR A 14 18.69 -12.25 -5.24
CA THR A 14 18.21 -12.17 -3.85
C THR A 14 18.59 -13.40 -3.04
N VAL A 15 19.03 -13.17 -1.80
CA VAL A 15 19.41 -14.26 -0.88
C VAL A 15 18.26 -15.26 -0.72
N GLN A 16 17.02 -14.80 -0.60
CA GLN A 16 15.81 -15.66 -0.50
C GLN A 16 15.67 -16.70 -1.62
N THR A 17 16.25 -16.46 -2.80
CA THR A 17 16.23 -17.42 -3.93
C THR A 17 17.39 -18.41 -3.92
N SER A 18 18.20 -18.41 -2.85
CA SER A 18 19.32 -19.34 -2.69
C SER A 18 18.84 -20.75 -2.37
N LYS A 19 19.62 -21.74 -2.83
CA LYS A 19 19.34 -23.16 -2.58
C LYS A 19 19.25 -23.45 -1.08
N GLY A 20 18.15 -24.09 -0.66
CA GLY A 20 17.94 -24.55 0.71
C GLY A 20 17.17 -23.57 1.62
N LEU A 21 16.82 -22.37 1.13
CA LEU A 21 15.95 -21.45 1.89
C LEU A 21 14.46 -21.68 1.66
N ALA A 22 14.10 -22.23 0.50
CA ALA A 22 12.77 -22.75 0.22
C ALA A 22 12.88 -24.13 -0.43
N ASP A 23 11.85 -24.96 -0.27
CA ASP A 23 11.83 -26.31 -0.86
C ASP A 23 11.73 -26.26 -2.39
N LYS A 24 10.97 -25.28 -2.92
CA LYS A 24 10.87 -24.99 -4.35
C LYS A 24 10.89 -23.50 -4.62
N ILE A 25 11.54 -23.12 -5.72
CA ILE A 25 11.71 -21.72 -6.13
C ILE A 25 11.31 -21.59 -7.59
N TYR A 26 10.43 -20.63 -7.88
CA TYR A 26 9.97 -20.26 -9.20
C TYR A 26 10.47 -18.85 -9.56
N PHE A 27 11.31 -18.77 -10.58
CA PHE A 27 11.74 -17.52 -11.18
C PHE A 27 10.73 -17.07 -12.24
N LEU A 28 9.52 -16.71 -11.78
CA LEU A 28 8.41 -16.28 -12.64
C LEU A 28 7.95 -14.87 -12.25
N PRO A 29 7.35 -14.12 -13.19
CA PRO A 29 6.68 -12.86 -12.87
C PRO A 29 5.61 -13.04 -11.78
N ILE A 30 5.50 -12.07 -10.88
CA ILE A 30 4.47 -12.05 -9.83
C ILE A 30 3.20 -11.40 -10.41
N THR A 31 2.55 -12.10 -11.35
CA THR A 31 1.24 -11.71 -11.91
C THR A 31 0.20 -12.80 -11.62
N PRO A 32 -1.10 -12.46 -11.58
CA PRO A 32 -2.15 -13.43 -11.25
C PRO A 32 -2.11 -14.69 -12.12
N GLU A 33 -1.79 -14.56 -13.42
CA GLU A 33 -1.78 -15.68 -14.36
C GLU A 33 -0.66 -16.68 -14.04
N TYR A 34 0.56 -16.19 -13.79
CA TYR A 34 1.69 -17.06 -13.45
C TYR A 34 1.55 -17.65 -12.05
N VAL A 35 1.07 -16.85 -11.08
CA VAL A 35 0.86 -17.33 -9.71
C VAL A 35 -0.24 -18.39 -9.67
N GLU A 36 -1.34 -18.23 -10.42
CA GLU A 36 -2.36 -19.29 -10.52
C GLU A 36 -1.78 -20.59 -11.09
N GLN A 37 -0.91 -20.53 -12.10
CA GLN A 37 -0.26 -21.73 -12.64
C GLN A 37 0.58 -22.46 -11.58
N VAL A 38 1.33 -21.72 -10.76
CA VAL A 38 2.09 -22.29 -9.65
C VAL A 38 1.15 -22.90 -8.62
N ILE A 39 0.10 -22.20 -8.21
CA ILE A 39 -0.93 -22.73 -7.28
C ILE A 39 -1.54 -24.02 -7.82
N LYS A 40 -1.87 -24.06 -9.12
CA LYS A 40 -2.45 -25.23 -9.78
C LYS A 40 -1.51 -26.43 -9.79
N SER A 41 -0.20 -26.20 -9.97
CA SER A 41 0.84 -27.23 -9.99
C SER A 41 1.17 -27.73 -8.59
N GLU A 42 1.43 -26.80 -7.67
CA GLU A 42 1.98 -27.09 -6.34
C GLU A 42 0.91 -27.39 -5.29
N ARG A 43 -0.34 -26.97 -5.53
CA ARG A 43 -1.49 -27.15 -4.63
C ARG A 43 -1.18 -26.77 -3.17
N PRO A 44 -0.67 -25.55 -2.92
CA PRO A 44 -0.39 -25.10 -1.56
C PRO A 44 -1.68 -24.99 -0.75
N THR A 45 -1.62 -25.26 0.55
CA THR A 45 -2.76 -25.08 1.46
C THR A 45 -2.84 -23.67 2.04
N GLY A 46 -1.77 -22.89 1.92
CA GLY A 46 -1.71 -21.51 2.37
C GLY A 46 -0.76 -20.62 1.58
N VAL A 47 -0.99 -19.31 1.64
CA VAL A 47 -0.19 -18.29 0.97
C VAL A 47 0.12 -17.13 1.92
N LEU A 48 1.36 -16.63 1.89
CA LEU A 48 1.80 -15.43 2.59
C LEU A 48 2.05 -14.31 1.57
N LEU A 49 1.40 -13.17 1.73
CA LEU A 49 1.44 -12.05 0.77
C LEU A 49 2.24 -10.84 1.28
N THR A 50 2.53 -10.78 2.58
CA THR A 50 3.06 -9.60 3.27
C THR A 50 4.59 -9.44 3.19
N PHE A 51 5.29 -10.34 2.50
CA PHE A 51 6.76 -10.33 2.40
C PHE A 51 7.29 -9.90 1.02
N GLY A 52 6.40 -9.62 0.06
CA GLY A 52 6.78 -9.26 -1.31
C GLY A 52 6.46 -7.82 -1.70
N GLY A 53 6.23 -6.93 -0.73
CA GLY A 53 5.84 -5.55 -0.95
C GLY A 53 4.53 -5.41 -1.75
N GLN A 54 4.34 -4.23 -2.37
CA GLN A 54 3.12 -3.91 -3.12
C GLN A 54 2.82 -4.90 -4.25
N THR A 55 3.86 -5.42 -4.91
CA THR A 55 3.71 -6.39 -6.01
C THR A 55 2.97 -7.64 -5.56
N ALA A 56 3.35 -8.20 -4.40
CA ALA A 56 2.70 -9.39 -3.86
C ALA A 56 1.30 -9.08 -3.32
N LEU A 57 1.12 -7.93 -2.66
CA LEU A 57 -0.18 -7.49 -2.14
C LEU A 57 -1.20 -7.33 -3.29
N ASN A 58 -0.86 -6.58 -4.33
CA ASN A 58 -1.72 -6.34 -5.49
C ASN A 58 -2.08 -7.65 -6.20
N CYS A 59 -1.10 -8.52 -6.43
CA CYS A 59 -1.33 -9.83 -7.04
C CYS A 59 -2.27 -10.68 -6.17
N GLY A 60 -2.05 -10.71 -4.85
CA GLY A 60 -2.91 -11.44 -3.92
C GLY A 60 -4.35 -10.92 -3.88
N VAL A 61 -4.55 -9.61 -3.89
CA VAL A 61 -5.88 -8.99 -3.98
C VAL A 61 -6.60 -9.42 -5.26
N GLU A 62 -5.91 -9.41 -6.40
CA GLU A 62 -6.50 -9.79 -7.69
C GLU A 62 -6.84 -11.29 -7.76
N LEU A 63 -5.97 -12.15 -7.23
CA LEU A 63 -6.24 -13.59 -7.10
C LEU A 63 -7.45 -13.88 -6.19
N LYS A 64 -7.66 -13.07 -5.16
CA LYS A 64 -8.85 -13.19 -4.31
C LYS A 64 -10.11 -12.71 -5.05
N LYS A 65 -10.06 -11.58 -5.73
CA LYS A 65 -11.18 -11.04 -6.53
C LYS A 65 -11.62 -11.99 -7.63
N SER A 66 -10.66 -12.64 -8.31
CA SER A 66 -10.89 -13.64 -9.35
C SER A 66 -11.32 -15.02 -8.80
N GLY A 67 -11.40 -15.20 -7.47
CA GLY A 67 -11.83 -16.44 -6.84
C GLY A 67 -10.80 -17.58 -6.92
N VAL A 68 -9.54 -17.30 -7.28
CA VAL A 68 -8.49 -18.33 -7.44
C VAL A 68 -8.22 -19.04 -6.12
N PHE A 69 -8.11 -18.31 -5.00
CA PHE A 69 -7.86 -18.93 -3.70
C PHE A 69 -8.99 -19.89 -3.29
N GLU A 70 -10.24 -19.55 -3.56
CA GLU A 70 -11.39 -20.41 -3.28
C GLU A 70 -11.40 -21.65 -4.19
N LYS A 71 -11.16 -21.44 -5.50
CA LYS A 71 -11.07 -22.51 -6.51
C LYS A 71 -10.03 -23.58 -6.17
N TYR A 72 -8.91 -23.21 -5.57
CA TYR A 72 -7.82 -24.13 -5.22
C TYR A 72 -7.71 -24.43 -3.72
N ASN A 73 -8.66 -23.96 -2.89
CA ASN A 73 -8.68 -24.13 -1.44
C ASN A 73 -7.38 -23.66 -0.75
N VAL A 74 -6.89 -22.48 -1.13
CA VAL A 74 -5.70 -21.85 -0.58
C VAL A 74 -6.10 -20.83 0.48
N ASN A 75 -5.60 -20.98 1.71
CA ASN A 75 -5.85 -20.01 2.77
C ASN A 75 -4.83 -18.88 2.74
N VAL A 76 -5.30 -17.63 2.88
CA VAL A 76 -4.37 -16.52 3.14
C VAL A 76 -3.92 -16.62 4.59
N LEU A 77 -2.61 -16.72 4.79
CA LEU A 77 -1.98 -16.77 6.10
C LEU A 77 -1.49 -15.37 6.50
N GLY A 78 -1.48 -15.08 7.81
CA GLY A 78 -1.12 -13.77 8.32
C GLY A 78 -2.27 -12.75 8.17
N THR A 79 -1.95 -11.54 7.74
CA THR A 79 -2.93 -10.45 7.60
C THR A 79 -3.98 -10.79 6.53
N PRO A 80 -5.28 -10.76 6.85
CA PRO A 80 -6.34 -11.02 5.86
C PRO A 80 -6.32 -10.04 4.70
N ILE A 81 -6.71 -10.48 3.50
CA ILE A 81 -6.80 -9.61 2.31
C ILE A 81 -7.76 -8.44 2.54
N GLN A 82 -8.84 -8.63 3.30
CA GLN A 82 -9.74 -7.52 3.61
C GLN A 82 -9.01 -6.42 4.41
N SER A 83 -8.14 -6.79 5.35
CA SER A 83 -7.34 -5.82 6.10
C SER A 83 -6.36 -5.08 5.20
N ILE A 84 -5.75 -5.77 4.23
CA ILE A 84 -4.89 -5.15 3.21
C ILE A 84 -5.69 -4.13 2.39
N ILE A 85 -6.89 -4.50 1.91
CA ILE A 85 -7.76 -3.58 1.15
C ILE A 85 -8.15 -2.37 2.01
N ASP A 86 -8.55 -2.60 3.26
CA ASP A 86 -8.98 -1.56 4.19
C ASP A 86 -7.85 -0.56 4.51
N THR A 87 -6.58 -0.97 4.44
CA THR A 87 -5.43 -0.10 4.70
C THR A 87 -4.88 0.60 3.46
N GLU A 88 -5.02 0.00 2.28
CA GLU A 88 -4.51 0.54 1.01
C GLU A 88 -5.45 1.60 0.41
N ASP A 89 -6.77 1.44 0.57
CA ASP A 89 -7.75 2.44 0.16
C ASP A 89 -7.84 3.56 1.21
N ARG A 90 -7.40 4.77 0.84
CA ARG A 90 -7.35 5.92 1.76
C ARG A 90 -8.71 6.32 2.32
N LYS A 91 -9.79 6.15 1.56
CA LYS A 91 -11.13 6.49 2.02
C LYS A 91 -11.59 5.48 3.06
N ILE A 92 -11.45 4.18 2.77
CA ILE A 92 -11.78 3.12 3.71
C ILE A 92 -10.92 3.25 4.97
N PHE A 93 -9.62 3.51 4.81
CA PHE A 93 -8.71 3.74 5.94
C PHE A 93 -9.16 4.90 6.81
N ALA A 94 -9.44 6.07 6.22
CA ALA A 94 -9.93 7.24 6.95
C ALA A 94 -11.24 6.94 7.71
N GLU A 95 -12.17 6.20 7.09
CA GLU A 95 -13.41 5.78 7.73
C GLU A 95 -13.16 4.84 8.92
N LYS A 96 -12.23 3.87 8.79
CA LYS A 96 -11.85 2.93 9.86
C LYS A 96 -11.16 3.62 11.03
N ILE A 97 -10.28 4.58 10.76
CA ILE A 97 -9.61 5.40 11.78
C ILE A 97 -10.61 6.30 12.50
N ASN A 98 -11.53 6.94 11.76
CA ASN A 98 -12.58 7.76 12.36
C ASN A 98 -13.56 6.92 13.19
N PHE A 99 -13.84 5.68 12.79
CA PHE A 99 -14.70 4.76 13.55
C PHE A 99 -14.17 4.49 14.98
N ILE A 100 -12.85 4.46 15.16
CA ILE A 100 -12.23 4.30 16.49
C ILE A 100 -11.98 5.65 17.20
N GLY A 101 -12.42 6.76 16.63
CA GLY A 101 -12.27 8.11 17.20
C GLY A 101 -10.91 8.77 16.96
N GLU A 102 -10.06 8.13 16.17
CA GLU A 102 -8.74 8.65 15.79
C GLU A 102 -8.84 9.57 14.57
N LYS A 103 -7.79 10.38 14.35
CA LYS A 103 -7.80 11.46 13.35
C LYS A 103 -6.85 11.15 12.21
N VAL A 104 -7.33 11.38 10.99
CA VAL A 104 -6.49 11.50 9.79
C VAL A 104 -6.45 12.95 9.34
N ALA A 105 -5.39 13.32 8.61
CA ALA A 105 -5.36 14.61 7.94
C ALA A 105 -6.56 14.74 6.98
N PRO A 106 -7.26 15.87 6.96
CA PRO A 106 -8.32 16.10 5.97
C PRO A 106 -7.76 15.91 4.56
N SER A 107 -8.42 15.08 3.76
CA SER A 107 -7.98 14.76 2.42
C SER A 107 -9.17 14.49 1.49
N ALA A 108 -8.94 14.62 0.18
CA ALA A 108 -9.91 14.30 -0.85
C ALA A 108 -9.24 13.66 -2.05
N ALA A 109 -9.84 12.59 -2.58
CA ALA A 109 -9.51 12.03 -3.88
C ALA A 109 -10.31 12.77 -4.96
N VAL A 110 -9.63 13.23 -5.99
CA VAL A 110 -10.19 14.07 -7.06
C VAL A 110 -9.69 13.59 -8.43
N SER A 111 -10.50 13.73 -9.47
CA SER A 111 -10.19 13.29 -10.83
C SER A 111 -10.15 14.44 -11.84
N SER A 112 -10.31 15.68 -11.39
CA SER A 112 -10.16 16.87 -12.23
C SER A 112 -9.50 18.02 -11.49
N VAL A 113 -8.98 18.98 -12.26
CA VAL A 113 -8.41 20.22 -11.71
C VAL A 113 -9.46 20.99 -10.90
N ASP A 114 -10.68 21.10 -11.41
CA ASP A 114 -11.76 21.84 -10.72
C ASP A 114 -12.14 21.18 -9.39
N GLU A 115 -12.23 19.85 -9.35
CA GLU A 115 -12.42 19.10 -8.11
C GLU A 115 -11.27 19.32 -7.12
N ALA A 116 -10.02 19.35 -7.60
CA ALA A 116 -8.85 19.64 -6.76
C ALA A 116 -8.94 21.02 -6.11
N LEU A 117 -9.33 22.05 -6.87
CA LEU A 117 -9.49 23.41 -6.35
C LEU A 117 -10.64 23.52 -5.35
N LEU A 118 -11.76 22.83 -5.59
CA LEU A 118 -12.89 22.76 -4.66
C LEU A 118 -12.51 22.05 -3.36
N ALA A 119 -11.81 20.92 -3.45
CA ALA A 119 -11.30 20.19 -2.29
C ALA A 119 -10.35 21.06 -1.45
N ALA A 120 -9.42 21.77 -2.09
CA ALA A 120 -8.49 22.64 -1.38
C ALA A 120 -9.17 23.86 -0.73
N LYS A 121 -10.27 24.36 -1.29
CA LYS A 121 -11.09 25.40 -0.64
C LYS A 121 -11.77 24.88 0.64
N GLN A 122 -12.21 23.63 0.66
CA GLN A 122 -12.82 23.00 1.84
C GLN A 122 -11.77 22.63 2.90
N ILE A 123 -10.63 22.08 2.48
CA ILE A 123 -9.52 21.67 3.36
C ILE A 123 -8.74 22.87 3.91
N GLY A 124 -8.62 23.92 3.10
CA GLY A 124 -7.84 25.13 3.37
C GLY A 124 -6.35 24.96 3.06
N TYR A 125 -5.77 25.95 2.38
CA TYR A 125 -4.33 26.02 2.10
C TYR A 125 -3.47 26.19 3.38
N PRO A 126 -2.17 25.82 3.36
CA PRO A 126 -1.50 25.06 2.29
C PRO A 126 -1.99 23.61 2.22
N VAL A 127 -1.94 23.03 1.02
CA VAL A 127 -2.30 21.63 0.72
C VAL A 127 -1.14 20.91 0.05
N MET A 128 -1.15 19.58 0.11
CA MET A 128 -0.26 18.72 -0.66
C MET A 128 -1.08 17.98 -1.72
N ALA A 129 -0.67 18.09 -2.98
CA ALA A 129 -1.22 17.30 -4.07
C ALA A 129 -0.30 16.10 -4.32
N ARG A 130 -0.87 14.90 -4.48
CA ARG A 130 -0.14 13.66 -4.79
C ARG A 130 -0.86 12.89 -5.88
N ALA A 131 -0.14 12.39 -6.86
CA ALA A 131 -0.71 11.47 -7.84
C ALA A 131 -1.03 10.12 -7.18
N ALA A 132 -2.20 9.56 -7.47
CA ALA A 132 -2.53 8.21 -7.02
C ALA A 132 -1.63 7.19 -7.74
N PHE A 133 -1.28 6.11 -7.06
CA PHE A 133 -0.46 4.99 -7.57
C PHE A 133 0.97 5.36 -8.04
N SER A 134 1.50 6.53 -7.65
CA SER A 134 2.91 6.88 -7.90
C SER A 134 3.78 6.59 -6.67
N LEU A 135 4.98 6.05 -6.90
CA LEU A 135 6.02 5.84 -5.88
C LEU A 135 7.05 6.98 -5.94
N GLY A 136 7.61 7.34 -4.78
CA GLY A 136 8.71 8.31 -4.69
C GLY A 136 8.34 9.77 -4.96
N GLY A 137 7.07 10.15 -4.81
CA GLY A 137 6.64 11.55 -4.91
C GLY A 137 6.53 12.10 -6.33
N LEU A 138 6.61 11.27 -7.36
CA LEU A 138 6.45 11.71 -8.76
C LEU A 138 5.06 12.35 -8.95
N GLY A 139 5.03 13.60 -9.44
CA GLY A 139 3.81 14.39 -9.60
C GLY A 139 3.22 14.92 -8.28
N SER A 140 3.98 14.87 -7.18
CA SER A 140 3.56 15.38 -5.87
C SER A 140 4.15 16.76 -5.59
N GLY A 141 3.44 17.59 -4.85
CA GLY A 141 3.93 18.91 -4.47
C GLY A 141 3.05 19.62 -3.46
N PHE A 142 3.59 20.71 -2.89
CA PHE A 142 2.85 21.59 -1.99
C PHE A 142 2.33 22.79 -2.75
N ALA A 143 1.08 23.17 -2.47
CA ALA A 143 0.46 24.38 -2.95
C ALA A 143 0.03 25.25 -1.77
N ASN A 144 0.43 26.52 -1.79
CA ASN A 144 0.03 27.52 -0.82
C ASN A 144 -1.19 28.32 -1.27
N ASN A 145 -1.57 28.20 -2.55
CA ASN A 145 -2.66 28.94 -3.16
C ASN A 145 -3.25 28.18 -4.37
N GLU A 146 -4.32 28.75 -4.94
CA GLU A 146 -5.08 28.18 -6.06
C GLU A 146 -4.25 28.03 -7.34
N GLU A 147 -3.37 28.99 -7.64
CA GLU A 147 -2.53 28.97 -8.85
C GLU A 147 -1.48 27.86 -8.80
N GLU A 148 -0.78 27.73 -7.67
CA GLU A 148 0.18 26.64 -7.43
C GLU A 148 -0.51 25.28 -7.51
N LEU A 149 -1.68 25.13 -6.91
CA LEU A 149 -2.42 23.87 -6.96
C LEU A 149 -2.88 23.52 -8.37
N LYS A 150 -3.33 24.51 -9.15
CA LYS A 150 -3.75 24.30 -10.52
C LYS A 150 -2.61 23.76 -11.39
N ALA A 151 -1.41 24.33 -11.24
CA ALA A 151 -0.22 23.87 -11.95
C ALA A 151 0.15 22.43 -11.57
N LEU A 152 0.17 22.12 -10.26
CA LEU A 152 0.44 20.76 -9.78
C LEU A 152 -0.62 19.77 -10.25
N ALA A 153 -1.91 20.16 -10.21
CA ALA A 153 -2.99 19.28 -10.59
C ALA A 153 -2.95 18.91 -12.08
N LEU A 154 -2.64 19.88 -12.95
CA LEU A 154 -2.43 19.63 -14.38
C LEU A 154 -1.28 18.65 -14.63
N GLN A 155 -0.16 18.82 -13.92
CA GLN A 155 0.99 17.93 -14.06
C GLN A 155 0.68 16.52 -13.53
N GLY A 156 0.08 16.41 -12.35
CA GLY A 156 -0.22 15.12 -11.74
C GLY A 156 -1.27 14.34 -12.53
N LEU A 157 -2.32 15.00 -13.03
CA LEU A 157 -3.35 14.34 -13.86
C LEU A 157 -2.87 13.93 -15.25
N ALA A 158 -1.75 14.48 -15.74
CA ALA A 158 -1.12 14.01 -16.97
C ALA A 158 -0.47 12.61 -16.80
N HIS A 159 -0.26 12.18 -15.56
CA HIS A 159 0.43 10.94 -15.23
C HIS A 159 -0.42 9.95 -14.40
N SER A 160 -1.59 10.37 -13.92
CA SER A 160 -2.51 9.55 -13.13
C SER A 160 -3.95 10.04 -13.29
N ASP A 161 -4.92 9.13 -13.33
CA ASP A 161 -6.35 9.48 -13.45
C ASP A 161 -6.95 10.07 -12.14
N GLN A 162 -6.16 10.11 -11.08
CA GLN A 162 -6.59 10.58 -9.77
C GLN A 162 -5.46 11.31 -9.01
N LEU A 163 -5.83 12.38 -8.33
CA LEU A 163 -5.01 13.08 -7.36
C LEU A 163 -5.60 12.95 -5.97
N ILE A 164 -4.71 12.96 -4.96
CA ILE A 164 -5.08 13.12 -3.56
C ILE A 164 -4.64 14.52 -3.12
N ILE A 165 -5.59 15.30 -2.62
CA ILE A 165 -5.35 16.61 -2.00
C ILE A 165 -5.43 16.44 -0.49
N ASP A 166 -4.30 16.60 0.20
CA ASP A 166 -4.22 16.52 1.65
C ASP A 166 -4.01 17.90 2.28
N LYS A 167 -4.49 18.09 3.50
CA LYS A 167 -4.05 19.21 4.34
C LYS A 167 -2.54 19.10 4.53
N SER A 168 -1.80 20.18 4.21
CA SER A 168 -0.37 20.20 4.49
C SER A 168 -0.13 20.18 6.00
N LEU A 169 0.59 19.16 6.46
CA LEU A 169 1.14 19.07 7.81
C LEU A 169 2.65 19.37 7.80
N LYS A 170 3.12 20.12 6.79
CA LYS A 170 4.55 20.39 6.59
C LYS A 170 5.16 20.99 7.86
N GLY A 171 6.31 20.46 8.27
CA GLY A 171 7.02 20.92 9.47
C GLY A 171 6.59 20.22 10.76
N TRP A 172 5.58 19.35 10.72
CA TRP A 172 5.24 18.50 11.85
C TRP A 172 6.33 17.43 12.04
N LYS A 173 6.45 16.96 13.28
CA LYS A 173 7.26 15.76 13.56
C LYS A 173 6.61 14.56 12.89
N GLU A 174 7.41 13.74 12.22
CA GLU A 174 6.99 12.48 11.64
C GLU A 174 7.56 11.34 12.49
N VAL A 175 6.66 10.44 12.92
CA VAL A 175 6.97 9.37 13.86
C VAL A 175 6.31 8.09 13.35
N GLU A 176 7.09 7.01 13.30
CA GLU A 176 6.70 5.72 12.78
C GLU A 176 6.83 4.65 13.87
N TYR A 177 5.99 3.62 13.79
CA TYR A 177 5.98 2.50 14.75
C TYR A 177 5.92 1.17 14.02
N GLU A 178 6.82 0.26 14.38
CA GLU A 178 6.78 -1.13 13.95
C GLU A 178 5.96 -1.94 14.96
N VAL A 179 4.78 -2.42 14.53
CA VAL A 179 3.81 -3.09 15.39
C VAL A 179 3.69 -4.56 15.03
N VAL A 180 3.71 -5.43 16.04
CA VAL A 180 3.45 -6.86 15.89
C VAL A 180 2.23 -7.23 16.74
N ARG A 181 1.28 -7.94 16.14
CA ARG A 181 0.10 -8.47 16.81
C ARG A 181 -0.09 -9.95 16.47
N ASP A 182 -0.38 -10.76 17.47
CA ASP A 182 -0.62 -12.20 17.30
C ASP A 182 -2.10 -12.57 17.28
N ALA A 183 -2.39 -13.87 17.09
CA ALA A 183 -3.74 -14.40 17.03
C ALA A 183 -4.45 -14.48 18.41
N PHE A 184 -3.73 -14.22 19.50
CA PHE A 184 -4.26 -14.18 20.88
C PHE A 184 -4.48 -12.75 21.36
N ASP A 185 -4.44 -11.78 20.45
CA ASP A 185 -4.59 -10.36 20.72
C ASP A 185 -3.45 -9.73 21.54
N ASN A 186 -2.29 -10.40 21.64
CA ASN A 186 -1.10 -9.75 22.16
C ASN A 186 -0.59 -8.77 21.10
N CYS A 187 -0.35 -7.52 21.50
CA CYS A 187 0.09 -6.45 20.61
C CYS A 187 1.26 -5.69 21.22
N ILE A 188 2.35 -5.55 20.47
CA ILE A 188 3.57 -4.84 20.91
C ILE A 188 4.07 -3.88 19.83
N THR A 189 4.62 -2.75 20.27
CA THR A 189 5.46 -1.86 19.45
C THR A 189 6.91 -2.30 19.57
N VAL A 190 7.46 -2.91 18.52
CA VAL A 190 8.84 -3.43 18.50
C VAL A 190 9.85 -2.30 18.40
N CYS A 191 9.56 -1.29 17.59
CA CYS A 191 10.41 -0.14 17.36
C CYS A 191 9.55 1.11 17.18
N ASN A 192 10.10 2.26 17.56
CA ASN A 192 9.59 3.57 17.19
C ASN A 192 10.73 4.38 16.58
N MET A 193 10.40 5.18 15.57
CA MET A 193 11.36 6.00 14.83
C MET A 193 10.81 7.42 14.72
N GLU A 194 11.63 8.42 15.03
CA GLU A 194 11.32 9.83 14.79
C GLU A 194 12.23 10.29 13.65
N ASN A 195 11.65 10.82 12.57
CA ASN A 195 12.46 11.32 11.47
C ASN A 195 13.17 12.61 11.90
N VAL A 196 14.42 12.76 11.45
CA VAL A 196 15.21 13.99 11.68
C VAL A 196 14.63 15.14 10.87
N ASP A 197 14.33 14.87 9.61
CA ASP A 197 13.63 15.80 8.74
C ASP A 197 12.12 15.76 9.03
N PRO A 198 11.44 16.91 9.06
CA PRO A 198 10.02 16.96 9.35
C PRO A 198 9.17 16.51 8.17
N LEU A 199 7.87 16.28 8.45
CA LEU A 199 6.89 15.88 7.45
C LEU A 199 6.93 16.80 6.23
N GLY A 200 7.01 16.16 5.06
CA GLY A 200 7.13 16.80 3.75
C GLY A 200 8.45 16.51 3.02
N ILE A 201 9.36 15.79 3.67
CA ILE A 201 10.46 15.05 3.04
C ILE A 201 10.13 13.57 3.22
N HIS A 202 10.17 12.78 2.14
CA HIS A 202 9.77 11.38 2.19
C HIS A 202 10.75 10.56 3.05
N THR A 203 10.20 9.69 3.90
CA THR A 203 10.93 8.67 4.69
C THR A 203 11.68 7.67 3.81
#